data_AF-A0A9X5CS98-F1
#
_entry.id   AF-A0A9X5CS98-F1
#
_cell.length_a   1.000
_cell.length_b   1.000
_cell.length_c   1.000
_cell.angle_alpha   90.00
_cell.angle_beta   90.00
_cell.angle_gamma   90.00
#
_symmetry.space_group_name_H-M   'P 1'
#
loop_
_entity.id
_entity.type
_entity.pdbx_description
1 polymer ?
#
loop_
_entity_poly.entity_id
_entity_poly.type
_entity_poly.pdbx_seq_one_letter_code
_entity_poly.pdbx_strand_id
1 'polypeptide(L)'
;MSEAHPAYRVWALPGLPEVRPGDDLAKLIAAAAPDLADGDVLLVTSKIVSKAEGRIVEAADREAAIDAETVRVVARRGPLRIVENRQGLVMAAAGVDASNTAPGTVLLLPEDPDASARTIRQGVRDALGVEVGVIVTDTFGRPWRAGLTDVAIGAAGVRVLDDLRGGTDAHGNPLAATV
;
A
#
# COMPACT_ATOMS: atom_id res chain seq x y z
N MET A 1 -21.39 -35.05 6.47
CA MET A 1 -21.24 -33.61 6.74
C MET A 1 -20.35 -33.07 5.66
N SER A 2 -20.83 -32.14 4.83
CA SER A 2 -20.00 -31.54 3.75
C SER A 2 -18.79 -30.90 4.40
N GLU A 3 -17.58 -31.37 4.09
CA GLU A 3 -16.36 -30.62 4.40
C GLU A 3 -16.48 -29.26 3.72
N ALA A 4 -16.56 -28.19 4.51
CA ALA A 4 -16.51 -26.85 3.98
C ALA A 4 -15.10 -26.63 3.43
N HIS A 5 -14.97 -26.47 2.12
CA HIS A 5 -13.71 -26.08 1.50
C HIS A 5 -13.30 -24.68 1.98
N PRO A 6 -11.99 -24.39 2.12
CA PRO A 6 -11.53 -23.04 2.36
C PRO A 6 -12.06 -22.09 1.29
N ALA A 7 -12.64 -20.96 1.72
CA ALA A 7 -13.19 -19.94 0.83
C ALA A 7 -12.79 -18.54 1.33
N TYR A 8 -12.71 -17.59 0.42
CA TYR A 8 -12.48 -16.17 0.73
C TYR A 8 -13.45 -15.29 -0.03
N ARG A 9 -13.65 -14.05 0.45
CA ARG A 9 -14.48 -13.03 -0.19
C ARG A 9 -13.68 -11.73 -0.28
N VAL A 10 -13.91 -10.97 -1.35
CA VAL A 10 -13.30 -9.65 -1.56
C VAL A 10 -14.38 -8.72 -2.10
N TRP A 11 -14.46 -7.51 -1.55
CA TRP A 11 -15.35 -6.46 -2.00
C TRP A 11 -14.71 -5.09 -1.78
N ALA A 12 -15.12 -4.10 -2.58
CA ALA A 12 -14.72 -2.72 -2.35
C ALA A 12 -15.57 -2.11 -1.23
N LEU A 13 -14.97 -1.20 -0.45
CA LEU A 13 -15.66 -0.48 0.61
C LEU A 13 -16.29 0.80 0.03
N PRO A 14 -17.63 0.89 -0.11
CA PRO A 14 -18.28 2.09 -0.61
C PRO A 14 -18.36 3.19 0.46
N GLY A 15 -18.66 4.42 0.04
CA GLY A 15 -19.11 5.47 0.96
C GLY A 15 -18.02 6.24 1.69
N LEU A 16 -16.73 6.00 1.43
CA LEU A 16 -15.68 6.90 1.94
C LEU A 16 -15.78 8.29 1.29
N PRO A 17 -15.62 9.37 2.07
CA PRO A 17 -15.56 10.73 1.54
C PRO A 17 -14.22 10.99 0.83
N GLU A 18 -14.12 12.15 0.17
CA GLU A 18 -12.82 12.68 -0.24
C GLU A 18 -11.95 12.97 0.99
N VAL A 19 -10.83 12.25 1.10
CA VAL A 19 -9.92 12.33 2.26
C VAL A 19 -9.10 13.61 2.19
N ARG A 20 -8.96 14.28 3.33
CA ARG A 20 -8.25 15.53 3.53
C ARG A 20 -7.12 15.39 4.55
N PRO A 21 -6.14 16.31 4.53
CA PRO A 21 -5.12 16.36 5.58
C PRO A 21 -5.73 16.40 6.99
N GLY A 22 -5.28 15.49 7.84
CA GLY A 22 -5.73 15.34 9.23
C GLY A 22 -6.94 14.41 9.42
N ASP A 23 -7.54 13.87 8.35
CA ASP A 23 -8.64 12.92 8.49
C ASP A 23 -8.19 11.61 9.15
N ASP A 24 -9.04 11.09 10.04
CA ASP A 24 -8.82 9.83 10.74
C ASP A 24 -9.32 8.66 9.89
N LEU A 25 -8.42 8.04 9.12
CA LEU A 25 -8.76 6.94 8.22
C LEU A 25 -9.37 5.75 8.94
N ALA A 26 -8.93 5.44 10.17
CA ALA A 26 -9.46 4.32 10.91
C ALA A 26 -10.94 4.53 11.24
N LYS A 27 -11.33 5.73 11.66
CA LYS A 27 -12.74 6.08 11.89
C LYS A 27 -13.57 6.07 10.61
N LEU A 28 -13.02 6.59 9.51
CA LEU A 28 -13.72 6.56 8.21
C LEU A 28 -13.98 5.12 7.74
N ILE A 29 -12.97 4.25 7.87
CA ILE A 29 -13.09 2.83 7.52
C ILE A 29 -14.09 2.14 8.45
N ALA A 30 -13.97 2.32 9.77
CA ALA A 30 -14.86 1.70 10.74
C ALA A 30 -16.33 2.12 10.56
N ALA A 31 -16.57 3.38 10.18
CA ALA A 31 -17.92 3.86 9.87
C ALA A 31 -18.49 3.26 8.58
N ALA A 32 -17.64 3.05 7.57
CA ALA A 32 -18.06 2.47 6.28
C ALA A 32 -18.19 0.94 6.34
N ALA A 33 -17.42 0.26 7.20
CA ALA A 33 -17.44 -1.19 7.41
C ALA A 33 -17.60 -1.54 8.90
N PRO A 34 -18.77 -1.27 9.50
CA PRO A 34 -19.00 -1.57 10.92
C PRO A 34 -19.07 -3.08 11.22
N ASP A 35 -19.14 -3.91 10.18
CA ASP A 35 -19.24 -5.38 10.24
C ASP A 35 -17.91 -6.10 9.98
N LEU A 36 -16.77 -5.38 10.00
CA LEU A 36 -15.44 -6.01 9.98
C LEU A 36 -15.30 -7.03 11.10
N ALA A 37 -14.67 -8.16 10.80
CA ALA A 37 -14.47 -9.26 11.71
C ALA A 37 -12.98 -9.55 11.94
N ASP A 38 -12.69 -10.28 13.01
CA ASP A 38 -11.35 -10.79 13.29
C ASP A 38 -10.80 -11.60 12.11
N GLY A 39 -9.58 -11.29 11.69
CA GLY A 39 -8.90 -11.95 10.57
C GLY A 39 -9.20 -11.36 9.20
N ASP A 40 -10.09 -10.37 9.07
CA ASP A 40 -10.25 -9.62 7.83
C ASP A 40 -8.97 -8.85 7.47
N VAL A 41 -8.76 -8.60 6.18
CA VAL A 41 -7.61 -7.85 5.67
C VAL A 41 -8.09 -6.63 4.88
N LEU A 42 -7.67 -5.45 5.34
CA LEU A 42 -7.93 -4.18 4.69
C LEU A 42 -6.81 -3.86 3.68
N LEU A 43 -7.18 -3.63 2.42
CA LEU A 43 -6.28 -3.06 1.41
C LEU A 43 -6.56 -1.57 1.29
N VAL A 44 -5.57 -0.75 1.62
CA VAL A 44 -5.70 0.71 1.70
C VAL A 44 -4.74 1.34 0.70
N THR A 45 -5.24 2.08 -0.29
CA THR A 45 -4.35 2.76 -1.24
C THR A 45 -3.50 3.84 -0.55
N SER A 46 -2.23 3.93 -0.95
CA SER A 46 -1.26 4.96 -0.57
C SER A 46 -1.83 6.37 -0.70
N LYS A 47 -2.72 6.61 -1.67
CA LYS A 47 -3.28 7.93 -1.96
C LYS A 47 -4.07 8.50 -0.80
N ILE A 48 -4.96 7.71 -0.18
CA ILE A 48 -5.76 8.22 0.94
C ILE A 48 -4.92 8.34 2.22
N VAL A 49 -3.94 7.44 2.41
CA VAL A 49 -2.95 7.53 3.49
C VAL A 49 -2.16 8.83 3.38
N SER A 50 -1.60 9.09 2.19
CA SER A 50 -0.81 10.29 1.89
C SER A 50 -1.63 11.57 2.06
N LYS A 51 -2.91 11.57 1.64
CA LYS A 51 -3.81 12.72 1.86
C LYS A 51 -4.05 12.98 3.34
N ALA A 52 -4.41 11.94 4.11
CA ALA A 52 -4.63 12.04 5.55
C ALA A 52 -3.38 12.54 6.30
N GLU A 53 -2.21 12.07 5.88
CA GLU A 53 -0.90 12.47 6.45
C GLU A 53 -0.38 13.82 5.93
N GLY A 54 -1.14 14.51 5.07
CA GLY A 54 -0.75 15.82 4.56
C GLY A 54 0.47 15.79 3.63
N ARG A 55 0.73 14.67 2.95
CA ARG A 55 1.82 14.49 1.97
C ARG A 55 1.57 15.23 0.63
N ILE A 56 0.77 16.29 0.66
CA ILE A 56 0.47 17.14 -0.49
C ILE A 56 1.48 18.28 -0.49
N VAL A 57 2.21 18.43 -1.60
CA VAL A 57 3.25 19.44 -1.74
C VAL A 57 2.93 20.34 -2.92
N GLU A 58 3.06 21.65 -2.71
CA GLU A 58 3.05 22.65 -3.78
C GLU A 58 4.27 22.44 -4.67
N ALA A 59 4.03 22.10 -5.93
CA ALA A 59 5.07 21.81 -6.89
C ALA A 59 4.71 22.42 -8.24
N ALA A 60 5.31 23.58 -8.53
CA ALA A 60 5.25 24.18 -9.86
C ALA A 60 5.92 23.30 -10.92
N ASP A 61 6.89 22.48 -10.50
CA ASP A 61 7.55 21.47 -11.32
C ASP A 61 7.51 20.10 -10.62
N ARG A 62 6.77 19.17 -11.22
CA ARG A 62 6.68 17.78 -10.76
C ARG A 62 8.04 17.08 -10.78
N GLU A 63 8.92 17.42 -11.72
CA GLU A 63 10.22 16.76 -11.84
C GLU A 63 11.13 17.08 -10.67
N ALA A 64 11.03 18.28 -10.09
CA ALA A 64 11.75 18.66 -8.87
C ALA A 64 11.29 17.83 -7.65
N ALA A 65 9.98 17.56 -7.54
CA ALA A 65 9.47 16.68 -6.48
C ALA A 65 9.96 15.23 -6.65
N ILE A 66 9.99 14.72 -7.89
CA ILE A 66 10.57 13.40 -8.17
C ILE A 66 12.04 13.36 -7.79
N ASP A 67 12.81 14.40 -8.12
CA ASP A 67 14.24 14.48 -7.79
C ASP A 67 14.48 14.53 -6.29
N ALA A 68 13.62 15.23 -5.54
CA ALA A 68 13.69 15.24 -4.09
C ALA A 68 13.47 13.84 -3.51
N GLU A 69 12.46 13.10 -3.98
CA GLU A 69 12.13 11.75 -3.48
C GLU A 69 13.05 10.64 -4.03
N THR A 70 13.91 10.94 -5.00
CA THR A 70 14.81 9.97 -5.63
C THR A 70 16.09 9.80 -4.83
N VAL A 71 16.40 8.55 -4.46
CA VAL A 71 17.71 8.15 -3.91
C VAL A 71 18.69 7.90 -5.05
N ARG A 72 18.31 7.11 -6.05
CA ARG A 72 19.11 6.88 -7.26
C ARG A 72 18.26 6.50 -8.45
N VAL A 73 18.76 6.80 -9.64
CA VAL A 73 18.13 6.35 -10.89
C VAL A 73 18.54 4.90 -11.17
N VAL A 74 17.55 4.04 -11.43
CA VAL A 74 17.74 2.63 -11.79
C VAL A 74 17.72 2.45 -13.30
N ALA A 75 16.78 3.09 -13.99
CA ALA A 75 16.68 3.08 -15.44
C ALA A 75 16.01 4.36 -15.96
N ARG A 76 16.32 4.73 -17.21
CA ARG A 76 15.72 5.88 -17.89
C ARG A 76 15.32 5.52 -19.32
N ARG A 77 14.17 6.01 -19.75
CA ARG A 77 13.73 5.96 -21.15
C ARG A 77 13.06 7.29 -21.50
N GLY A 78 13.80 8.16 -22.19
CA GLY A 78 13.35 9.54 -22.42
C GLY A 78 13.11 10.27 -21.09
N PRO A 79 11.96 10.93 -20.90
CA PRO A 79 11.63 11.61 -19.64
C PRO A 79 11.24 10.63 -18.51
N LEU A 80 10.87 9.39 -18.82
CA LEU A 80 10.47 8.41 -17.81
C LEU A 80 11.68 7.87 -17.06
N ARG A 81 11.58 7.87 -15.74
CA ARG A 81 12.62 7.41 -14.80
C ARG A 81 12.06 6.34 -13.89
N ILE A 82 12.74 5.20 -13.84
CA ILE A 82 12.62 4.23 -12.76
C ILE A 82 13.71 4.55 -11.75
N VAL A 83 13.31 4.75 -10.50
CA VAL A 83 14.20 5.21 -9.43
C VAL A 83 13.97 4.36 -8.19
N GLU A 84 14.98 4.30 -7.34
CA GLU A 84 14.81 3.94 -5.94
C GLU A 84 14.37 5.19 -5.19
N ASN A 85 13.26 5.13 -4.45
CA ASN A 85 12.81 6.22 -3.58
C ASN A 85 13.31 6.06 -2.14
N ARG A 86 12.99 7.01 -1.27
CA ARG A 86 13.44 7.02 0.13
C ARG A 86 12.93 5.84 0.98
N GLN A 87 11.81 5.23 0.56
CA GLN A 87 11.25 4.01 1.16
C GLN A 87 11.93 2.73 0.63
N GLY A 88 12.88 2.84 -0.32
CA GLY A 88 13.57 1.70 -0.93
C GLY A 88 12.81 1.04 -2.08
N LEU A 89 11.68 1.61 -2.52
CA LEU A 89 10.88 1.08 -3.62
C LEU A 89 11.53 1.44 -4.97
N VAL A 90 11.61 0.46 -5.87
CA VAL A 90 12.07 0.68 -7.25
C VAL A 90 10.88 0.83 -8.17
N MET A 91 10.54 2.08 -8.50
CA MET A 91 9.30 2.42 -9.21
C MET A 91 9.44 3.64 -10.11
N ALA A 92 8.42 3.90 -10.91
CA ALA A 92 8.38 5.09 -11.75
C ALA A 92 8.19 6.36 -10.90
N ALA A 93 8.93 7.42 -11.24
CA ALA A 93 8.74 8.76 -10.68
C ALA A 93 8.71 8.84 -9.14
N ALA A 94 9.44 7.94 -8.45
CA ALA A 94 9.52 7.86 -6.99
C ALA A 94 8.18 7.66 -6.24
N GLY A 95 7.09 7.34 -6.96
CA GLY A 95 5.73 7.33 -6.39
C GLY A 95 5.08 8.72 -6.26
N VAL A 96 5.69 9.75 -6.86
CA VAL A 96 5.10 11.10 -6.93
C VAL A 96 3.93 11.09 -7.91
N ASP A 97 2.75 11.32 -7.38
CA ASP A 97 1.49 11.35 -8.13
C ASP A 97 0.99 12.79 -8.30
N ALA A 98 0.54 13.14 -9.51
CA ALA A 98 -0.11 14.42 -9.79
C ALA A 98 -1.60 14.25 -10.15
N SER A 99 -2.12 13.03 -10.06
CA SER A 99 -3.52 12.71 -10.32
C SER A 99 -4.35 12.84 -9.03
N ASN A 100 -5.58 13.33 -9.18
CA ASN A 100 -6.53 13.51 -8.08
C ASN A 100 -6.01 14.42 -6.95
N THR A 101 -5.17 15.40 -7.30
CA THR A 101 -4.69 16.50 -6.45
C THR A 101 -5.15 17.84 -7.03
N ALA A 102 -5.11 18.90 -6.21
CA ALA A 102 -5.42 20.25 -6.70
C ALA A 102 -4.38 20.72 -7.73
N PRO A 103 -4.74 21.56 -8.71
CA PRO A 103 -3.78 22.12 -9.66
C PRO A 103 -2.60 22.77 -8.95
N GLY A 104 -1.38 22.49 -9.42
CA GLY A 104 -0.14 23.01 -8.81
C GLY A 104 0.41 22.16 -7.66
N THR A 105 -0.26 21.08 -7.29
CA THR A 105 0.17 20.19 -6.20
C THR A 105 0.47 18.78 -6.69
N VAL A 106 1.39 18.11 -5.99
CA VAL A 106 1.68 16.68 -6.12
C VAL A 106 1.48 15.99 -4.78
N LEU A 107 1.22 14.69 -4.84
CA LEU A 107 1.10 13.82 -3.69
C LEU A 107 2.35 12.93 -3.62
N LEU A 108 3.04 13.00 -2.49
CA LEU A 108 4.14 12.11 -2.17
C LEU A 108 3.59 10.87 -1.46
N LEU A 109 4.35 9.77 -1.50
CA LEU A 109 4.02 8.58 -0.71
C LEU A 109 4.09 8.87 0.81
N PRO A 110 3.44 8.02 1.64
CA PRO A 110 3.61 8.05 3.09
C PRO A 110 5.10 7.87 3.44
N GLU A 111 5.58 8.55 4.48
CA GLU A 111 6.99 8.47 4.87
C GLU A 111 7.35 7.08 5.40
N ASP A 112 6.45 6.50 6.20
CA ASP A 112 6.55 5.13 6.72
C ASP A 112 5.18 4.42 6.55
N PRO A 113 4.94 3.79 5.38
CA PRO A 113 3.66 3.12 5.10
C PRO A 113 3.35 1.96 6.07
N ASP A 114 4.37 1.33 6.66
CA ASP A 114 4.21 0.31 7.70
C ASP A 114 3.67 0.93 9.00
N ALA A 115 4.15 2.12 9.38
CA ALA A 115 3.61 2.87 10.52
C ALA A 115 2.18 3.34 10.27
N SER A 116 1.88 3.78 9.05
CA SER A 116 0.51 4.11 8.64
C SER A 116 -0.41 2.89 8.78
N ALA A 117 0.02 1.72 8.30
CA ALA A 117 -0.73 0.47 8.44
C ALA A 117 -0.98 0.09 9.90
N ARG A 118 0.04 0.24 10.78
CA ARG A 118 -0.10 0.01 12.22
C ARG A 118 -1.10 0.96 12.87
N THR A 119 -1.07 2.24 12.48
CA THR A 119 -1.98 3.28 13.00
C THR A 119 -3.42 2.98 12.60
N ILE A 120 -3.67 2.67 11.34
CA ILE A 120 -5.01 2.28 10.85
C ILE A 120 -5.50 1.05 11.59
N ARG A 121 -4.67 0.00 11.69
CA ARG A 121 -5.00 -1.24 12.39
C ARG A 121 -5.40 -0.99 13.84
N GLN A 122 -4.61 -0.19 14.56
CA GLN A 122 -4.90 0.13 15.96
C GLN A 122 -6.19 0.93 16.09
N GLY A 123 -6.41 1.93 15.24
CA GLY A 123 -7.65 2.72 15.28
C GLY A 123 -8.90 1.89 14.96
N VAL A 124 -8.82 0.92 14.03
CA VAL A 124 -9.93 0.00 13.74
C VAL A 124 -10.21 -0.90 14.93
N ARG A 125 -9.17 -1.42 15.58
CA ARG A 125 -9.31 -2.18 16.84
C ARG A 125 -9.97 -1.35 17.93
N ASP A 126 -9.56 -0.10 18.11
CA ASP A 126 -10.12 0.77 19.13
C ASP A 126 -11.59 1.13 18.85
N ALA A 127 -11.97 1.26 17.58
CA ALA A 127 -13.32 1.63 17.16
C ALA A 127 -14.31 0.45 17.17
N LEU A 128 -13.88 -0.74 16.75
CA LEU A 128 -14.75 -1.90 16.51
C LEU A 128 -14.46 -3.11 17.40
N GLY A 129 -13.32 -3.13 18.10
CA GLY A 129 -12.92 -4.24 18.97
C GLY A 129 -12.37 -5.46 18.24
N VAL A 130 -12.03 -5.35 16.94
CA VAL A 130 -11.57 -6.47 16.10
C VAL A 130 -10.09 -6.39 15.71
N GLU A 131 -9.48 -7.54 15.47
CA GLU A 131 -8.10 -7.70 15.02
C GLU A 131 -8.05 -7.98 13.52
N VAL A 132 -7.72 -6.94 12.74
CA VAL A 132 -7.58 -7.04 11.28
C VAL A 132 -6.11 -7.01 10.84
N GLY A 133 -5.87 -7.46 9.61
CA GLY A 133 -4.67 -7.14 8.85
C GLY A 133 -4.86 -5.84 8.05
N VAL A 134 -3.79 -5.07 7.84
CA VAL A 134 -3.80 -3.89 6.98
C VAL A 134 -2.63 -3.98 6.01
N ILE A 135 -2.90 -3.76 4.73
CA ILE A 135 -1.91 -3.64 3.67
C ILE A 135 -2.10 -2.28 3.00
N VAL A 136 -1.07 -1.44 3.04
CA VAL A 136 -1.02 -0.20 2.26
C VAL A 136 -0.49 -0.53 0.87
N THR A 137 -1.23 -0.20 -0.18
CA THR A 137 -0.87 -0.54 -1.56
C THR A 137 -0.57 0.70 -2.39
N ASP A 138 0.33 0.57 -3.35
CA ASP A 138 0.49 1.57 -4.40
C ASP A 138 0.57 0.92 -5.77
N THR A 139 0.17 1.66 -6.80
CA THR A 139 0.07 1.15 -8.16
C THR A 139 1.38 1.38 -8.91
N PHE A 140 2.02 0.30 -9.38
CA PHE A 140 3.21 0.42 -10.22
C PHE A 140 3.30 -0.63 -11.34
N GLY A 141 4.17 -0.33 -12.32
CA GLY A 141 4.49 -1.24 -13.41
C GLY A 141 5.47 -2.33 -12.99
N ARG A 142 5.61 -3.38 -13.81
CA ARG A 142 6.55 -4.48 -13.54
C ARG A 142 7.34 -4.87 -14.80
N PRO A 143 8.62 -5.26 -14.68
CA PRO A 143 9.47 -5.56 -15.84
C PRO A 143 8.81 -6.52 -16.83
N TRP A 144 8.99 -6.22 -18.12
CA TRP A 144 8.58 -7.06 -19.26
C TRP A 144 7.07 -7.30 -19.43
N ARG A 145 6.19 -6.62 -18.68
CA ARG A 145 4.74 -6.72 -18.84
C ARG A 145 4.10 -5.34 -19.00
N ALA A 146 3.10 -5.26 -19.86
CA ALA A 146 2.28 -4.06 -20.01
C ALA A 146 1.23 -3.97 -18.88
N GLY A 147 0.86 -2.74 -18.51
CA GLY A 147 -0.10 -2.45 -17.45
C GLY A 147 0.54 -2.25 -16.08
N LEU A 148 -0.28 -1.75 -15.14
CA LEU A 148 0.08 -1.50 -13.76
C LEU A 148 -0.63 -2.50 -12.84
N THR A 149 -0.09 -2.74 -11.65
CA THR A 149 -0.72 -3.52 -10.59
C THR A 149 -0.46 -2.86 -9.25
N ASP A 150 -1.38 -3.05 -8.31
CA ASP A 150 -1.12 -2.72 -6.92
C ASP A 150 -0.10 -3.68 -6.31
N VAL A 151 0.77 -3.12 -5.48
CA VAL A 151 1.72 -3.86 -4.65
C VAL A 151 1.73 -3.27 -3.26
N ALA A 152 1.92 -4.12 -2.26
CA ALA A 152 2.10 -3.71 -0.89
C ALA A 152 3.35 -2.84 -0.74
N ILE A 153 3.18 -1.65 -0.20
CA ILE A 153 4.27 -0.73 0.19
C ILE A 153 4.37 -0.60 1.72
N GLY A 154 3.35 -1.06 2.45
CA GLY A 154 3.39 -1.22 3.90
C GLY A 154 2.37 -2.24 4.40
N ALA A 155 2.58 -2.80 5.59
CA ALA A 155 1.71 -3.81 6.18
C ALA A 155 1.74 -3.81 7.72
N ALA A 156 0.64 -4.25 8.32
CA ALA A 156 0.54 -4.51 9.75
C ALA A 156 -0.46 -5.65 10.03
N GLY A 157 -0.12 -6.56 10.95
CA GLY A 157 -1.00 -7.66 11.33
C GLY A 157 -1.17 -8.75 10.25
N VAL A 158 -0.34 -8.73 9.20
CA VAL A 158 -0.33 -9.72 8.11
C VAL A 158 1.07 -10.31 8.00
N ARG A 159 1.15 -11.63 7.77
CA ARG A 159 2.41 -12.29 7.42
C ARG A 159 2.74 -11.95 5.96
N VAL A 160 3.78 -11.14 5.75
CA VAL A 160 4.20 -10.69 4.40
C VAL A 160 5.23 -11.59 3.74
N LEU A 161 5.93 -12.43 4.52
CA LEU A 161 6.89 -13.42 4.04
C LEU A 161 6.52 -14.79 4.62
N ASP A 162 6.50 -15.81 3.76
CA ASP A 162 6.37 -17.19 4.18
C ASP A 162 7.74 -17.85 4.12
N ASP A 163 8.35 -18.04 5.30
CA ASP A 163 9.68 -18.63 5.42
C ASP A 163 9.58 -20.14 5.23
N LEU A 164 9.95 -20.56 4.03
CA LEU A 164 9.92 -21.96 3.61
C LEU A 164 11.30 -22.64 3.75
N ARG A 165 12.30 -21.97 4.34
CA ARG A 165 13.65 -22.53 4.50
C ARG A 165 13.60 -23.81 5.32
N GLY A 166 14.35 -24.81 4.87
CA GLY A 166 14.37 -26.14 5.50
C GLY A 166 13.11 -26.97 5.26
N GLY A 167 12.10 -26.44 4.55
CA GLY A 167 10.94 -27.20 4.10
C GLY A 167 11.24 -28.10 2.91
N THR A 168 10.31 -29.00 2.62
CA THR A 168 10.35 -29.87 1.44
C THR A 168 9.07 -29.73 0.63
N ASP A 169 9.18 -29.94 -0.68
CA ASP A 169 8.00 -30.05 -1.55
C ASP A 169 7.19 -31.34 -1.29
N ALA A 170 6.09 -31.53 -2.02
CA ALA A 170 5.24 -32.70 -1.92
C ALA A 170 5.92 -34.03 -2.29
N HIS A 171 7.12 -33.98 -2.87
CA HIS A 171 7.95 -35.13 -3.23
C HIS A 171 9.16 -35.30 -2.30
N GLY A 172 9.29 -34.47 -1.25
CA GLY A 172 10.39 -34.52 -0.30
C GLY A 172 11.66 -33.80 -0.75
N ASN A 173 11.64 -33.06 -1.87
CA ASN A 173 12.80 -32.29 -2.31
C ASN A 173 12.94 -31.01 -1.47
N PRO A 174 14.17 -30.63 -1.04
CA PRO A 174 14.38 -29.38 -0.32
C PRO A 174 13.97 -28.15 -1.13
N LEU A 175 13.32 -27.19 -0.49
CA LEU A 175 12.96 -25.92 -1.10
C LEU A 175 14.19 -24.99 -1.20
N ALA A 176 14.52 -24.52 -2.41
CA ALA A 176 15.73 -23.73 -2.70
C ALA A 176 15.49 -22.23 -2.92
N ALA A 177 14.25 -21.80 -3.21
CA ALA A 177 13.86 -20.40 -3.37
C ALA A 177 12.87 -20.04 -2.27
N THR A 178 13.37 -19.40 -1.21
CA THR A 178 12.62 -19.09 0.00
C THR A 178 13.07 -17.73 0.53
N VAL A 179 12.21 -17.04 1.28
CA VAL A 179 12.47 -15.74 1.92
C VAL A 179 12.83 -15.92 3.38
#